data_AF-A0A2K3J471-F1
#
_entry.id   AF-A0A2K3J471-F1
#
_cell.length_a   1.000
_cell.length_b   1.000
_cell.length_c   1.000
_cell.angle_alpha   90.00
_cell.angle_beta   90.00
_cell.angle_gamma   90.00
#
_symmetry.space_group_name_H-M   'P 1'
#
loop_
_entity.id
_entity.type
_entity.pdbx_description
1 polymer ?
#
loop_
_entity_poly.entity_id
_entity_poly.type
_entity_poly.pdbx_seq_one_letter_code
_entity_poly.pdbx_strand_id
1 'polypeptide(L)'
;MEKLKKLIIKKMMLKDKDKYIKKAIKIMGKEPINPIGECFESSTMCLLNPKLNKEIIKLKNVRLCHGIGISNMYGTKDTKIAHSWIEYTHEFEDVGNKRMAIDTTWGIQILSSVYRKQLKLKYVIEYTPKEALENWKKEVPPWDQKIKNIINKK
;
A
#
# COMPACT_ATOMS: atom_id res chain seq x y z
N MET A 1 16.53 4.97 -9.06
CA MET A 1 16.02 6.03 -8.17
C MET A 1 15.16 7.10 -8.86
N GLU A 2 15.49 7.58 -10.07
CA GLU A 2 14.65 8.56 -10.79
C GLU A 2 13.26 8.04 -11.20
N LYS A 3 13.12 6.73 -11.45
CA LYS A 3 11.85 6.10 -11.86
C LYS A 3 10.78 6.13 -10.75
N LEU A 4 11.16 5.95 -9.47
CA LEU A 4 10.24 5.96 -8.34
C LEU A 4 9.70 7.38 -8.06
N LYS A 5 10.56 8.39 -8.17
CA LYS A 5 10.19 9.82 -8.04
C LYS A 5 9.20 10.29 -9.12
N LYS A 6 9.34 9.82 -10.36
CA LYS A 6 8.40 10.14 -11.46
C LYS A 6 7.06 9.40 -11.33
N LEU A 7 7.01 8.30 -10.58
CA LEU A 7 5.79 7.49 -10.40
C LEU A 7 4.87 8.00 -9.29
N ILE A 8 5.43 8.51 -8.19
CA ILE A 8 4.67 8.92 -6.99
C ILE A 8 3.84 10.20 -7.22
N ILE A 9 4.16 11.00 -8.24
CA ILE A 9 3.50 12.31 -8.44
C ILE A 9 3.22 12.56 -9.92
N LYS A 10 2.35 11.75 -10.54
CA LYS A 10 1.54 12.28 -11.64
C LYS A 10 0.18 12.63 -11.05
N LYS A 11 -0.03 13.92 -10.75
CA LYS A 11 -1.34 14.51 -10.44
C LYS A 11 -2.31 14.15 -11.59
N MET A 12 -2.89 12.96 -11.54
CA MET A 12 -3.98 12.59 -12.43
C MET A 12 -5.24 13.05 -11.72
N MET A 13 -5.79 14.17 -12.17
CA MET A 13 -7.08 14.67 -11.70
C MET A 13 -8.12 13.56 -11.91
N LEU A 14 -8.84 13.21 -10.84
CA LEU A 14 -9.83 12.13 -10.74
C LEU A 14 -11.13 12.42 -11.52
N LYS A 15 -11.04 13.07 -12.69
CA LYS A 15 -12.22 13.33 -13.54
C LYS A 15 -12.89 12.04 -14.04
N ASP A 16 -12.17 10.91 -14.05
CA ASP A 16 -12.70 9.57 -14.39
C ASP A 16 -12.27 8.51 -13.35
N LYS A 17 -12.90 8.54 -12.17
CA LYS A 17 -12.67 7.59 -11.08
C LYS A 17 -12.68 6.12 -11.51
N ASP A 18 -13.64 5.72 -12.35
CA ASP A 18 -13.79 4.33 -12.80
C ASP A 18 -12.69 3.92 -13.78
N LYS A 19 -12.24 4.84 -14.64
CA LYS A 19 -11.12 4.60 -15.56
C LYS A 19 -9.81 4.44 -14.80
N TYR A 20 -9.62 5.21 -13.74
CA TYR A 20 -8.46 5.11 -12.86
C TYR A 20 -8.41 3.77 -12.12
N ILE A 21 -9.52 3.36 -11.51
CA ILE A 21 -9.64 2.07 -10.82
C ILE A 21 -9.39 0.90 -11.79
N LYS A 22 -10.04 0.91 -12.97
CA LYS A 22 -9.82 -0.12 -14.00
C LYS A 22 -8.36 -0.20 -14.45
N LYS A 23 -7.69 0.96 -14.57
CA LYS A 23 -6.26 1.02 -14.93
C LYS A 23 -5.36 0.48 -13.81
N ALA A 24 -5.61 0.84 -12.55
CA ALA A 24 -4.86 0.35 -11.40
C ALA A 24 -4.98 -1.18 -11.27
N ILE A 25 -6.19 -1.73 -11.40
CA ILE A 25 -6.43 -3.18 -11.42
C ILE A 25 -5.67 -3.84 -12.56
N LYS A 26 -5.69 -3.25 -13.77
CA LYS A 26 -4.91 -3.76 -14.91
C LYS A 26 -3.40 -3.73 -14.67
N ILE A 27 -2.87 -2.77 -13.89
CA ILE A 27 -1.45 -2.70 -13.52
C ILE A 27 -1.08 -3.79 -12.50
N MET A 28 -1.93 -4.07 -11.51
CA MET A 28 -1.74 -5.17 -10.55
C MET A 28 -1.69 -6.55 -11.21
N GLY A 29 -2.30 -6.67 -12.39
CA GLY A 29 -2.24 -7.86 -13.25
C GLY A 29 -0.95 -7.99 -14.08
N LYS A 30 0.07 -7.14 -13.84
CA LYS A 30 1.38 -7.18 -14.50
C LYS A 30 2.52 -7.43 -13.51
N GLU A 31 3.74 -7.55 -14.04
CA GLU A 31 4.97 -7.64 -13.25
C GLU A 31 5.13 -6.44 -12.29
N PRO A 32 5.50 -6.67 -11.03
CA PRO A 32 5.60 -5.63 -10.02
C PRO A 32 6.82 -4.72 -10.26
N ILE A 33 6.77 -3.49 -9.72
CA ILE A 33 7.84 -2.50 -9.85
C ILE A 33 8.93 -2.74 -8.81
N ASN A 34 8.54 -3.21 -7.63
CA ASN A 34 9.46 -3.68 -6.59
C ASN A 34 9.28 -5.19 -6.37
N PRO A 35 10.32 -5.92 -5.96
CA PRO A 35 10.24 -7.36 -5.73
C PRO A 35 9.09 -7.77 -4.78
N ILE A 36 8.43 -8.88 -5.11
CA ILE A 36 7.43 -9.49 -4.21
C ILE A 36 8.17 -10.01 -2.97
N GLY A 37 7.73 -9.58 -1.79
CA GLY A 37 8.40 -9.86 -0.52
C GLY A 37 8.93 -8.59 0.16
N GLU A 38 9.31 -7.58 -0.62
CA GLU A 38 9.83 -6.31 -0.09
C GLU A 38 8.72 -5.30 0.26
N CYS A 39 7.45 -5.66 0.13
CA CYS A 39 6.31 -4.76 0.36
C CYS A 39 6.29 -4.14 1.77
N PHE A 40 6.70 -4.89 2.79
CA PHE A 40 6.74 -4.46 4.19
C PHE A 40 7.81 -3.39 4.41
N GLU A 41 9.04 -3.66 3.99
CA GLU A 41 10.15 -2.71 4.08
C GLU A 41 9.87 -1.49 3.20
N SER A 42 9.42 -1.70 1.95
CA SER A 42 9.13 -0.62 1.00
C SER A 42 8.05 0.34 1.51
N SER A 43 6.93 -0.18 2.00
CA SER A 43 5.83 0.64 2.53
C SER A 43 6.25 1.37 3.80
N THR A 44 7.04 0.72 4.65
CA THR A 44 7.49 1.35 5.90
C THR A 44 8.55 2.41 5.65
N MET A 45 9.53 2.13 4.79
CA MET A 45 10.51 3.12 4.34
C MET A 45 9.84 4.28 3.61
N CYS A 46 8.80 4.01 2.82
CA CYS A 46 7.98 5.05 2.23
C CYS A 46 7.38 5.91 3.36
N LEU A 47 6.63 5.33 4.29
CA LEU A 47 6.02 6.09 5.39
C LEU A 47 7.02 6.93 6.21
N LEU A 48 8.18 6.35 6.55
CA LEU A 48 9.11 6.92 7.53
C LEU A 48 10.19 7.83 6.92
N ASN A 49 10.47 7.77 5.62
CA ASN A 49 11.57 8.54 5.01
C ASN A 49 11.13 9.95 4.57
N PRO A 50 11.58 11.03 5.24
CA PRO A 50 11.13 12.39 4.94
C PRO A 50 11.63 12.90 3.59
N LYS A 51 12.80 12.41 3.11
CA LYS A 51 13.40 12.81 1.82
C LYS A 51 12.67 12.18 0.63
N LEU A 52 12.09 11.00 0.81
CA LEU A 52 11.24 10.37 -0.21
C LEU A 52 9.82 10.96 -0.21
N ASN A 53 9.41 11.65 0.85
CA ASN A 53 7.99 11.85 1.13
C ASN A 53 7.53 13.24 1.60
N LYS A 54 8.06 14.28 0.96
CA LYS A 54 7.48 15.63 1.08
C LYS A 54 5.97 15.68 0.75
N GLU A 55 5.47 14.74 -0.06
CA GLU A 55 4.05 14.65 -0.40
C GLU A 55 3.23 13.80 0.58
N ILE A 56 3.72 12.65 1.07
CA ILE A 56 2.97 11.86 2.07
C ILE A 56 2.84 12.58 3.41
N ILE A 57 3.83 13.39 3.80
CA ILE A 57 3.76 14.21 5.02
C ILE A 57 2.57 15.19 5.00
N LYS A 58 2.10 15.59 3.80
CA LYS A 58 0.95 16.48 3.64
C LYS A 58 -0.39 15.74 3.71
N LEU A 59 -0.39 14.41 3.73
CA LEU A 59 -1.60 13.60 3.73
C LEU A 59 -2.17 13.49 5.15
N LYS A 60 -3.50 13.52 5.24
CA LYS A 60 -4.20 13.42 6.53
C LYS A 60 -4.44 11.96 6.91
N ASN A 61 -4.37 11.67 8.21
CA ASN A 61 -4.70 10.36 8.80
C ASN A 61 -3.97 9.18 8.14
N VAL A 62 -2.67 9.35 7.89
CA VAL A 62 -1.85 8.31 7.27
C VAL A 62 -1.71 7.11 8.22
N ARG A 63 -1.82 5.90 7.67
CA ARG A 63 -1.62 4.62 8.37
C ARG A 63 -0.79 3.69 7.51
N LEU A 64 0.16 2.99 8.12
CA LEU A 64 0.78 1.82 7.52
C LEU A 64 -0.11 0.61 7.81
N CYS A 65 -0.51 -0.11 6.77
CA CYS A 65 -1.42 -1.24 6.88
C CYS A 65 -0.67 -2.52 6.53
N HIS A 66 -0.78 -3.53 7.39
CA HIS A 66 -0.35 -4.89 7.09
C HIS A 66 -1.57 -5.79 7.04
N GLY A 67 -1.69 -6.62 6.00
CA GLY A 67 -2.88 -7.43 5.78
C GLY A 67 -2.60 -8.86 5.36
N ILE A 68 -3.58 -9.71 5.64
CA ILE A 68 -3.65 -11.08 5.16
C ILE A 68 -4.87 -11.21 4.26
N GLY A 69 -4.66 -11.73 3.06
CA GLY A 69 -5.73 -11.90 2.08
C GLY A 69 -5.52 -13.09 1.17
N ILE A 70 -6.28 -13.09 0.08
CA ILE A 70 -6.12 -14.02 -1.04
C ILE A 70 -5.84 -13.15 -2.26
N SER A 71 -4.62 -13.25 -2.78
CA SER A 71 -4.19 -12.40 -3.88
C SER A 71 -4.97 -12.71 -5.14
N ASN A 72 -5.32 -11.67 -5.88
CA ASN A 72 -5.75 -11.78 -7.27
C ASN A 72 -4.72 -11.17 -8.23
N MET A 73 -3.52 -10.88 -7.73
CA MET A 73 -2.43 -10.23 -8.46
C MET A 73 -1.64 -11.24 -9.29
N TYR A 74 -0.91 -10.73 -10.30
CA TYR A 74 -0.09 -11.55 -11.18
C TYR A 74 0.94 -12.39 -10.41
N GLY A 75 1.17 -13.63 -10.84
CA GLY A 75 2.11 -14.58 -10.22
C GLY A 75 1.71 -15.14 -8.85
N THR A 76 0.65 -14.62 -8.21
CA THR A 76 0.20 -15.04 -6.87
C THR A 76 -1.32 -15.26 -6.79
N LYS A 77 -2.00 -15.38 -7.93
CA LYS A 77 -3.46 -15.51 -7.99
C LYS A 77 -3.96 -16.70 -7.14
N ASP A 78 -5.00 -16.44 -6.35
CA ASP A 78 -5.67 -17.35 -5.43
C ASP A 78 -4.78 -17.92 -4.30
N THR A 79 -3.55 -17.42 -4.15
CA THR A 79 -2.68 -17.75 -3.02
C THR A 79 -2.97 -16.89 -1.81
N LYS A 80 -2.82 -17.47 -0.62
CA LYS A 80 -2.83 -16.71 0.63
C LYS A 80 -1.61 -15.80 0.66
N ILE A 81 -1.83 -14.49 0.84
CA ILE A 81 -0.75 -13.50 0.89
C ILE A 81 -0.71 -12.76 2.21
N ALA A 82 0.50 -12.33 2.56
CA ALA A 82 0.78 -11.27 3.52
C ALA A 82 1.30 -10.07 2.72
N HIS A 83 0.72 -8.88 2.94
CA HIS A 83 1.04 -7.69 2.17
C HIS A 83 1.03 -6.42 3.01
N SER A 84 1.76 -5.40 2.55
CA SER A 84 1.83 -4.08 3.20
C SER A 84 1.58 -2.95 2.20
N TRP A 85 0.86 -1.92 2.67
CA TRP A 85 0.53 -0.72 1.91
C TRP A 85 0.30 0.46 2.85
N ILE A 86 0.21 1.67 2.31
CA ILE A 86 -0.11 2.89 3.07
C ILE A 86 -1.55 3.28 2.78
N GLU A 87 -2.31 3.70 3.80
CA GLU A 87 -3.60 4.33 3.61
C GLU A 87 -3.64 5.73 4.20
N TYR A 88 -4.43 6.62 3.61
CA TYR A 88 -4.60 7.99 4.10
C TYR A 88 -5.95 8.57 3.68
N THR A 89 -6.45 9.57 4.41
CA THR A 89 -7.66 10.31 4.05
C THR A 89 -7.32 11.34 2.96
N HIS A 90 -8.00 11.26 1.82
CA HIS A 90 -7.83 12.21 0.73
C HIS A 90 -8.88 13.32 0.83
N GLU A 91 -8.48 14.58 0.61
CA GLU A 91 -9.38 15.75 0.67
C GLU A 91 -10.00 16.14 -0.68
N PHE A 92 -10.05 15.25 -1.67
CA PHE A 92 -10.67 15.62 -2.95
C PHE A 92 -12.21 15.64 -2.79
N GLU A 93 -12.85 16.73 -3.20
CA GLU A 93 -14.31 16.93 -3.15
C GLU A 93 -15.07 15.72 -3.75
N ASP A 94 -14.59 15.19 -4.87
CA ASP A 94 -15.23 14.11 -5.63
C ASP A 94 -15.15 12.72 -4.95
N VAL A 95 -14.28 12.57 -3.96
CA VAL A 95 -14.01 11.29 -3.28
C VAL A 95 -14.57 11.30 -1.86
N GLY A 96 -14.95 12.46 -1.32
CA GLY A 96 -15.33 12.64 0.09
C GLY A 96 -14.19 12.27 1.04
N ASN A 97 -14.46 12.18 2.34
CA ASN A 97 -13.50 11.76 3.38
C ASN A 97 -13.10 10.26 3.29
N LYS A 98 -12.98 9.70 2.08
CA LYS A 98 -12.63 8.29 1.85
C LYS A 98 -11.11 8.10 1.93
N ARG A 99 -10.72 6.89 2.32
CA ARG A 99 -9.32 6.48 2.39
C ARG A 99 -8.83 6.02 1.02
N MET A 100 -7.65 6.50 0.63
CA MET A 100 -6.87 6.00 -0.48
C MET A 100 -5.84 5.00 0.04
N ALA A 101 -5.46 4.04 -0.78
CA ALA A 101 -4.37 3.11 -0.57
C ALA A 101 -3.24 3.41 -1.59
N ILE A 102 -2.00 3.39 -1.12
CA ILE A 102 -0.78 3.42 -1.92
C ILE A 102 -0.11 2.07 -1.74
N ASP A 103 0.00 1.33 -2.83
CA ASP A 103 0.74 0.08 -2.86
C ASP A 103 2.10 0.33 -3.51
N THR A 104 3.15 0.20 -2.71
CA THR A 104 4.51 0.44 -3.17
C THR A 104 5.03 -0.65 -4.09
N THR A 105 4.50 -1.88 -4.02
CA THR A 105 4.97 -3.00 -4.87
C THR A 105 4.62 -2.78 -6.33
N TRP A 106 3.42 -2.28 -6.62
CA TRP A 106 2.99 -1.96 -7.99
C TRP A 106 3.01 -0.46 -8.32
N GLY A 107 3.38 0.39 -7.37
CA GLY A 107 3.41 1.84 -7.54
C GLY A 107 2.05 2.43 -7.91
N ILE A 108 0.98 1.87 -7.34
CA ILE A 108 -0.39 2.32 -7.61
C ILE A 108 -0.95 3.09 -6.43
N GLN A 109 -1.90 3.96 -6.76
CA GLN A 109 -2.80 4.55 -5.80
C GLN A 109 -4.23 4.19 -6.23
N ILE A 110 -5.10 3.90 -5.27
CA ILE A 110 -6.47 3.43 -5.52
C ILE A 110 -7.31 3.65 -4.26
N LEU A 111 -8.64 3.64 -4.36
CA LEU A 111 -9.50 3.63 -3.17
C LEU A 111 -9.19 2.43 -2.28
N SER A 112 -9.02 2.68 -0.98
CA SER A 112 -8.76 1.65 0.03
C SER A 112 -9.82 0.56 -0.02
N SER A 113 -11.10 0.91 -0.07
CA SER A 113 -12.20 -0.08 -0.11
C SER A 113 -12.12 -1.02 -1.31
N VAL A 114 -11.78 -0.49 -2.49
CA VAL A 114 -11.62 -1.30 -3.71
C VAL A 114 -10.39 -2.19 -3.58
N TYR A 115 -9.28 -1.62 -3.12
CA TYR A 115 -8.03 -2.34 -2.94
C TYR A 115 -8.16 -3.52 -1.97
N ARG A 116 -8.74 -3.27 -0.80
CA ARG A 116 -9.03 -4.31 0.21
C ARG A 116 -9.93 -5.42 -0.34
N LYS A 117 -10.93 -5.07 -1.17
CA LYS A 117 -11.81 -6.05 -1.85
C LYS A 117 -11.05 -6.88 -2.88
N GLN A 118 -10.18 -6.28 -3.70
CA GLN A 118 -9.37 -7.00 -4.69
C GLN A 118 -8.45 -8.02 -4.01
N LEU A 119 -7.82 -7.62 -2.90
CA LEU A 119 -6.97 -8.49 -2.09
C LEU A 119 -7.72 -9.53 -1.25
N LYS A 120 -9.07 -9.52 -1.28
CA LYS A 120 -9.92 -10.41 -0.49
C LYS A 120 -9.44 -10.49 0.98
N LEU A 121 -9.10 -9.34 1.58
CA LEU A 121 -8.47 -9.28 2.90
C LEU A 121 -9.38 -9.86 3.97
N LYS A 122 -8.81 -10.69 4.84
CA LYS A 122 -9.47 -11.31 6.00
C LYS A 122 -8.99 -10.73 7.33
N TYR A 123 -7.80 -10.12 7.32
CA TYR A 123 -7.19 -9.50 8.50
C TYR A 123 -6.38 -8.29 8.05
N VAL A 124 -6.48 -7.20 8.80
CA VAL A 124 -5.68 -5.99 8.62
C VAL A 124 -5.34 -5.45 10.00
N ILE A 125 -4.08 -5.10 10.20
CA ILE A 125 -3.61 -4.28 11.31
C ILE A 125 -3.05 -2.97 10.75
N GLU A 126 -3.28 -1.88 11.48
CA GLU A 126 -2.95 -0.53 11.04
C GLU A 126 -2.11 0.17 12.10
N TYR A 127 -1.06 0.86 11.66
CA TYR A 127 -0.15 1.60 12.53
C TYR A 127 -0.17 3.08 12.13
N THR A 128 -0.26 3.98 13.10
CA THR A 128 0.13 5.39 12.91
C THR A 128 1.60 5.49 12.49
N PRO A 129 2.03 6.62 11.93
CA PRO A 129 3.45 6.88 11.68
C PRO A 129 4.30 6.79 12.95
N LYS A 130 3.75 7.20 14.11
CA LYS A 130 4.43 7.11 15.40
C LYS A 130 4.64 5.65 15.83
N GLU A 131 3.58 4.84 15.84
CA GLU A 131 3.69 3.41 16.18
C GLU A 131 4.61 2.67 15.21
N ALA A 132 4.54 3.00 13.91
CA ALA A 132 5.42 2.43 12.90
C ALA A 132 6.90 2.78 13.18
N LEU A 133 7.20 4.03 13.54
CA LEU A 133 8.55 4.43 13.92
C LEU A 133 9.04 3.72 15.19
N GLU A 134 8.18 3.62 16.21
CA GLU A 134 8.50 2.95 17.47
C GLU A 134 8.78 1.46 17.28
N ASN A 135 8.01 0.78 16.43
CA ASN A 135 8.25 -0.62 16.10
C ASN A 135 9.49 -0.80 15.21
N TRP A 136 9.70 0.07 14.21
CA TRP A 136 10.88 0.01 13.34
C TRP A 136 12.20 0.13 14.12
N LYS A 137 12.23 0.92 15.20
CA LYS A 137 13.38 1.01 16.10
C LYS A 137 13.70 -0.30 16.83
N LYS A 138 12.73 -1.20 16.98
CA LYS A 138 12.88 -2.49 17.66
C LYS A 138 13.23 -3.60 16.68
N GLU A 139 12.50 -3.68 15.57
CA GLU A 139 12.70 -4.70 14.54
C GLU A 139 12.12 -4.27 13.19
N VAL A 140 12.60 -4.90 12.11
CA VAL A 140 12.10 -4.69 10.75
C VAL A 140 10.74 -5.40 10.57
N PRO A 141 9.76 -4.79 9.88
CA PRO A 141 8.42 -5.33 9.67
C PRO A 141 8.44 -6.59 8.78
N PRO A 142 7.35 -7.39 8.81
CA PRO A 142 6.09 -7.14 9.54
C PRO A 142 6.23 -7.31 11.06
N TRP A 143 5.52 -6.50 11.84
CA TRP A 143 5.53 -6.59 13.32
C TRP A 143 4.45 -7.52 13.89
N ASP A 144 3.37 -7.76 13.15
CA ASP A 144 2.26 -8.59 13.60
C ASP A 144 2.57 -10.09 13.45
N GLN A 145 2.35 -10.85 14.53
CA GLN A 145 2.70 -12.27 14.57
C GLN A 145 1.88 -13.13 13.60
N LYS A 146 0.59 -12.81 13.36
CA LYS A 146 -0.22 -13.57 12.40
C LYS A 146 0.31 -13.42 10.99
N ILE A 147 0.81 -12.23 10.67
CA ILE A 147 1.42 -11.91 9.38
C ILE A 147 2.79 -12.58 9.26
N LYS A 148 3.68 -12.47 10.27
CA LYS A 148 4.97 -13.17 10.32
C LYS A 148 4.82 -14.68 10.04
N ASN A 149 3.82 -15.31 10.68
CA ASN A 149 3.54 -16.74 10.51
C ASN A 149 3.12 -17.16 9.09
N ILE A 150 2.65 -16.22 8.26
CA ILE A 150 2.31 -16.52 6.86
C ILE A 150 3.53 -16.38 5.97
N ILE A 151 4.39 -15.40 6.25
CA ILE A 151 5.63 -15.20 5.52
C ILE A 151 6.59 -16.36 5.76
N ASN A 152 6.78 -16.75 7.02
CA ASN A 152 7.74 -17.80 7.42
C ASN A 152 7.28 -19.24 7.07
N LYS A 153 6.07 -19.42 6.54
CA LYS A 153 5.55 -20.72 6.09
C LYS A 153 5.84 -21.02 4.62
N LYS A 154 6.51 -20.10 3.92
CA LYS A 154 7.07 -20.32 2.58
C LYS A 154 8.47 -20.90 2.71
#